data_AF-A0A7J5P850-F1
#
_entry.id   AF-A0A7J5P850-F1
#
_cell.length_a   1.000
_cell.length_b   1.000
_cell.length_c   1.000
_cell.angle_alpha   90.00
_cell.angle_beta   90.00
_cell.angle_gamma   90.00
#
_symmetry.space_group_name_H-M   'P 1'
#
loop_
_entity.id
_entity.type
_entity.pdbx_description
1 polymer ?
#
loop_
_entity_poly.entity_id
_entity_poly.type
_entity_poly.pdbx_seq_one_letter_code
_entity_poly.pdbx_strand_id
1 'polypeptide(L)'
;MVTVTFAIKPYLARYMYVRYGQSLELQSHNIPPSRLPIHLSHLTPIYHFLHQLSVPHPQGVSWKETGNITFVLPSPRQGKNPEVYNYFGQDSIFIIEKEIEVEMKAELYSFLLENKFKNGVMYIKSMHEFVVKYDMAESVEEESLMRGFQRWRKKMKK
;
A
#
# COMPACT_ATOMS: atom_id res chain seq x y z
N MET A 1 -13.46 -16.03 -4.16
CA MET A 1 -12.54 -14.99 -3.67
C MET A 1 -12.60 -13.87 -4.66
N VAL A 2 -13.15 -12.72 -4.28
CA VAL A 2 -13.27 -11.56 -5.18
C VAL A 2 -12.05 -10.68 -5.00
N THR A 3 -11.44 -10.30 -6.12
CA THR A 3 -10.33 -9.35 -6.15
C THR A 3 -10.79 -8.03 -6.72
N VAL A 4 -9.98 -7.00 -6.51
CA VAL A 4 -10.13 -5.72 -7.22
C VAL A 4 -8.76 -5.20 -7.59
N THR A 5 -8.64 -4.67 -8.81
CA THR A 5 -7.41 -4.04 -9.32
C THR A 5 -7.68 -2.59 -9.69
N PHE A 6 -6.83 -1.68 -9.21
CA PHE A 6 -6.88 -0.27 -9.58
C PHE A 6 -5.47 0.33 -9.63
N ALA A 7 -5.37 1.55 -10.16
CA ALA A 7 -4.10 2.27 -10.29
C ALA A 7 -3.88 3.21 -9.11
N ILE A 8 -2.68 3.15 -8.52
CA ILE A 8 -2.15 4.10 -7.53
C ILE A 8 -0.73 4.52 -7.92
N LYS A 9 -0.12 5.44 -7.18
CA LYS A 9 1.30 5.79 -7.34
C LYS A 9 2.19 4.53 -7.32
N PRO A 10 3.06 4.34 -8.32
CA PRO A 10 3.84 3.10 -8.45
C PRO A 10 4.64 2.70 -7.20
N TYR A 11 5.30 3.64 -6.51
CA TYR A 11 6.07 3.33 -5.31
C TYR A 11 5.19 2.85 -4.14
N LEU A 12 3.93 3.29 -4.05
CA LEU A 12 2.99 2.80 -3.04
C LEU A 12 2.55 1.37 -3.35
N ALA A 13 2.37 1.03 -4.63
CA ALA A 13 2.08 -0.34 -5.02
C ALA A 13 3.25 -1.27 -4.68
N ARG A 14 4.50 -0.86 -4.97
CA ARG A 14 5.72 -1.60 -4.60
C ARG A 14 5.81 -1.83 -3.09
N TYR A 15 5.62 -0.77 -2.31
CA TYR A 15 5.55 -0.86 -0.85
C TYR A 15 4.53 -1.90 -0.39
N MET A 16 3.30 -1.86 -0.90
CA MET A 16 2.24 -2.79 -0.50
C MET A 16 2.55 -4.25 -0.86
N TYR A 17 3.08 -4.51 -2.06
CA TYR A 17 3.44 -5.88 -2.46
C TYR A 17 4.58 -6.46 -1.63
N VAL A 18 5.61 -5.69 -1.31
CA VAL A 18 6.68 -6.21 -0.44
C VAL A 18 6.18 -6.37 1.00
N ARG A 19 5.39 -5.40 1.49
CA ARG A 19 4.89 -5.40 2.87
C ARG A 19 3.90 -6.52 3.17
N TYR A 20 3.05 -6.87 2.21
CA TYR A 20 1.92 -7.80 2.38
C TYR A 20 1.88 -8.96 1.38
N GLY A 21 2.53 -8.84 0.22
CA GLY A 21 2.55 -9.88 -0.83
C GLY A 21 3.33 -11.14 -0.45
N GLN A 22 4.22 -11.07 0.55
CA GLN A 22 4.98 -12.22 1.04
C GLN A 22 4.17 -13.21 1.90
N SER A 23 2.90 -12.93 2.23
CA SER A 23 2.09 -13.87 3.02
C SER A 23 1.72 -15.16 2.26
N LEU A 24 2.01 -15.25 0.95
CA LEU A 24 1.74 -16.41 0.08
C LEU A 24 3.00 -17.11 -0.47
N GLU A 25 4.21 -16.69 -0.09
CA GLU A 25 5.48 -17.27 -0.60
C GLU A 25 5.71 -18.74 -0.23
N LEU A 26 4.82 -19.37 0.55
CA LEU A 26 4.87 -20.81 0.79
C LEU A 26 4.38 -21.69 -0.37
N GLN A 27 3.89 -21.16 -1.51
CA GLN A 27 3.21 -22.03 -2.50
C GLN A 27 3.52 -21.87 -4.00
N SER A 28 4.38 -20.97 -4.49
CA SER A 28 4.65 -20.98 -5.95
C SER A 28 5.99 -20.37 -6.34
N HIS A 29 6.93 -21.24 -6.77
CA HIS A 29 8.25 -20.87 -7.27
C HIS A 29 8.24 -20.31 -8.71
N ASN A 30 7.07 -20.03 -9.31
CA ASN A 30 6.97 -19.74 -10.75
C ASN A 30 6.15 -18.48 -11.12
N ILE A 31 5.67 -17.68 -10.15
CA ILE A 31 4.90 -16.46 -10.44
C ILE A 31 5.75 -15.24 -10.05
N PRO A 32 5.95 -14.25 -10.95
CA PRO A 32 6.58 -12.99 -10.57
C PRO A 32 5.82 -12.38 -9.38
N PRO A 33 6.49 -12.04 -8.26
CA PRO A 33 5.84 -11.63 -7.01
C PRO A 33 4.97 -10.36 -7.15
N SER A 34 5.14 -9.60 -8.22
CA SER A 34 4.46 -8.31 -8.48
C SER A 34 3.01 -8.40 -8.97
N ARG A 35 2.38 -9.59 -8.98
CA ARG A 35 1.02 -9.78 -9.52
C ARG A 35 0.06 -10.62 -8.67
N LEU A 36 0.49 -11.09 -7.50
CA LEU A 36 -0.41 -11.84 -6.62
C LEU A 36 -1.35 -10.89 -5.87
N PRO A 37 -2.66 -11.20 -5.77
CA PRO A 37 -3.59 -10.40 -4.98
C PRO A 37 -3.12 -10.26 -3.53
N ILE A 38 -3.16 -9.03 -3.01
CA ILE A 38 -2.78 -8.73 -1.63
C ILE A 38 -3.93 -9.12 -0.70
N HIS A 39 -3.66 -10.06 0.21
CA HIS A 39 -4.56 -10.43 1.28
C HIS A 39 -4.26 -9.60 2.53
N LEU A 40 -5.21 -8.75 2.90
CA LEU A 40 -5.08 -7.93 4.11
C LEU A 40 -5.76 -8.60 5.30
N SER A 41 -5.08 -8.56 6.45
CA SER A 41 -5.69 -8.91 7.73
C SER A 41 -6.74 -7.87 8.12
N HIS A 42 -7.79 -8.29 8.83
CA HIS A 42 -8.79 -7.39 9.42
C HIS A 42 -8.21 -6.42 10.46
N LEU A 43 -6.94 -6.56 10.83
CA LEU A 43 -6.23 -5.63 11.71
C LEU A 43 -5.59 -4.46 10.96
N THR A 44 -5.54 -4.48 9.62
CA THR A 44 -4.97 -3.37 8.86
C THR A 44 -6.04 -2.30 8.57
N PRO A 45 -5.73 -0.99 8.71
CA PRO A 45 -6.67 0.07 8.38
C PRO A 45 -7.20 -0.04 6.93
N ILE A 46 -6.32 -0.37 5.98
CA ILE A 46 -6.64 -0.49 4.55
C ILE A 46 -7.73 -1.54 4.30
N TYR A 47 -7.77 -2.64 5.07
CA TYR A 47 -8.86 -3.62 5.00
C TYR A 47 -10.23 -2.95 5.23
N HIS A 48 -10.33 -2.08 6.23
CA HIS A 48 -11.57 -1.38 6.55
C HIS A 48 -11.95 -0.38 5.48
N PHE A 49 -10.99 0.34 4.89
CA PHE A 49 -11.26 1.25 3.77
C PHE A 49 -11.79 0.50 2.54
N LEU A 50 -11.18 -0.64 2.17
CA LEU A 50 -11.69 -1.48 1.07
C LEU A 50 -13.14 -1.93 1.33
N HIS A 51 -13.46 -2.33 2.57
CA HIS A 51 -14.81 -2.71 2.92
C HIS A 51 -15.78 -1.51 2.91
N GLN A 52 -15.40 -0.37 3.50
CA GLN A 52 -16.29 0.77 3.66
C GLN A 52 -16.55 1.52 2.35
N LEU A 53 -15.54 1.62 1.48
CA LEU A 53 -15.60 2.43 0.26
C LEU A 53 -16.06 1.67 -0.99
N SER A 54 -16.17 0.34 -0.91
CA SER A 54 -16.73 -0.46 -2.00
C SER A 54 -18.21 -0.13 -2.22
N VAL A 55 -18.61 -0.06 -3.47
CA VAL A 55 -20.01 0.15 -3.88
C VAL A 55 -20.45 -0.99 -4.81
N PRO A 56 -21.76 -1.19 -5.01
CA PRO A 56 -22.25 -2.18 -5.96
C PRO A 56 -21.66 -1.95 -7.35
N HIS A 57 -21.25 -3.01 -8.05
CA HIS A 57 -20.73 -2.89 -9.41
C HIS A 57 -21.79 -2.24 -10.33
N PRO A 58 -21.50 -1.08 -10.95
CA PRO A 58 -22.48 -0.43 -11.81
C PRO A 58 -22.75 -1.25 -13.09
N GLN A 59 -24.00 -1.24 -13.55
CA GLN A 59 -24.36 -1.87 -14.82
C GLN A 59 -23.66 -1.17 -15.99
N GLY A 60 -23.08 -1.94 -16.91
CA GLY A 60 -22.40 -1.41 -18.10
C GLY A 60 -20.95 -0.97 -17.90
N VAL A 61 -20.42 -1.01 -16.67
CA VAL A 61 -18.99 -0.78 -16.42
C VAL A 61 -18.21 -2.07 -16.65
N SER A 62 -17.13 -1.96 -17.43
CA SER A 62 -16.25 -3.09 -17.76
C SER A 62 -15.69 -3.74 -16.50
N TRP A 63 -15.66 -5.07 -16.52
CA TRP A 63 -14.98 -5.90 -15.52
C TRP A 63 -13.45 -5.96 -15.74
N LYS A 64 -12.92 -5.29 -16.77
CA LYS A 64 -11.47 -5.24 -17.00
C LYS A 64 -10.83 -4.35 -15.95
N GLU A 65 -10.35 -4.99 -14.89
CA GLU A 65 -9.60 -4.33 -13.84
C GLU A 65 -8.22 -3.93 -14.39
N THR A 66 -8.00 -2.62 -14.57
CA THR A 66 -6.71 -2.08 -15.01
C THR A 66 -6.04 -1.39 -13.83
N GLY A 67 -4.79 -1.70 -13.57
CA GLY A 67 -4.07 -1.09 -12.46
C GLY A 67 -2.74 -1.73 -12.17
N ASN A 68 -2.07 -1.20 -11.15
CA ASN A 68 -0.79 -1.68 -10.66
C ASN A 68 -0.86 -2.28 -9.25
N ILE A 69 -2.04 -2.29 -8.61
CA ILE A 69 -2.25 -2.95 -7.32
C ILE A 69 -3.54 -3.79 -7.32
N THR A 70 -3.46 -5.02 -6.82
CA THR A 70 -4.59 -5.95 -6.70
C THR A 70 -4.80 -6.32 -5.25
N PHE A 71 -6.03 -6.20 -4.74
CA PHE A 71 -6.41 -6.61 -3.39
C PHE A 71 -7.44 -7.74 -3.43
N VAL A 72 -7.39 -8.63 -2.45
CA VAL A 72 -8.53 -9.48 -2.13
C VAL A 72 -9.52 -8.68 -1.30
N LEU A 73 -10.78 -8.66 -1.72
CA LEU A 73 -11.80 -7.89 -1.03
C LEU A 73 -12.13 -8.49 0.35
N PRO A 74 -12.33 -7.63 1.36
CA PRO A 74 -12.92 -8.03 2.64
C PRO A 74 -14.20 -8.84 2.47
N SER A 75 -14.25 -10.00 3.11
CA SER A 75 -15.44 -10.87 3.15
C SER A 75 -15.86 -11.16 4.60
N PRO A 76 -16.29 -10.13 5.36
CA PRO A 76 -16.74 -10.33 6.73
C PRO A 76 -18.01 -11.20 6.78
N ARG A 77 -18.25 -11.87 7.91
CA ARG A 77 -19.45 -12.72 8.11
C ARG A 77 -20.76 -11.95 7.99
N GLN A 78 -20.73 -10.65 8.27
CA GLN A 78 -21.86 -9.74 8.19
C GLN A 78 -21.39 -8.45 7.51
N GLY A 79 -22.26 -7.84 6.69
CA GLY A 79 -21.95 -6.59 5.99
C GLY A 79 -22.06 -6.74 4.48
N LYS A 80 -21.14 -6.11 3.75
CA LYS A 80 -21.17 -6.07 2.29
C LYS A 80 -20.68 -7.40 1.71
N ASN A 81 -21.50 -7.99 0.84
CA ASN A 81 -21.08 -9.15 0.06
C ASN A 81 -20.11 -8.69 -1.05
N PRO A 82 -18.86 -9.18 -1.08
CA PRO A 82 -17.88 -8.78 -2.09
C PRO A 82 -18.26 -9.19 -3.52
N GLU A 83 -19.17 -10.14 -3.73
CA GLU A 83 -19.70 -10.46 -5.07
C GLU A 83 -20.56 -9.33 -5.66
N VAL A 84 -21.09 -8.46 -4.80
CA VAL A 84 -21.91 -7.30 -5.19
C VAL A 84 -21.12 -6.01 -5.05
N TYR A 85 -20.45 -5.82 -3.91
CA TYR A 85 -19.72 -4.60 -3.55
C TYR A 85 -18.23 -4.73 -3.88
N ASN A 86 -17.89 -4.62 -5.15
CA ASN A 86 -16.53 -4.81 -5.69
C ASN A 86 -16.05 -3.67 -6.60
N TYR A 87 -16.76 -2.55 -6.63
CA TYR A 87 -16.37 -1.38 -7.41
C TYR A 87 -15.88 -0.23 -6.52
N PHE A 88 -14.88 0.51 -6.99
CA PHE A 88 -14.37 1.72 -6.37
C PHE A 88 -14.32 2.84 -7.39
N GLY A 89 -14.96 3.97 -7.06
CA GLY A 89 -14.82 5.20 -7.83
C GLY A 89 -13.46 5.86 -7.60
N GLN A 90 -13.16 6.88 -8.41
CA GLN A 90 -11.88 7.60 -8.34
C GLN A 90 -11.62 8.21 -6.96
N ASP A 91 -12.64 8.77 -6.31
CA ASP A 91 -12.53 9.36 -4.96
C ASP A 91 -12.19 8.29 -3.92
N SER A 92 -12.84 7.12 -4.00
CA SER A 92 -12.56 5.99 -3.12
C SER A 92 -11.11 5.50 -3.30
N ILE A 93 -10.64 5.38 -4.55
CA ILE A 93 -9.26 4.99 -4.86
C ILE A 93 -8.28 6.04 -4.31
N PHE A 94 -8.59 7.33 -4.45
CA PHE A 94 -7.76 8.40 -3.90
C PHE A 94 -7.66 8.35 -2.37
N ILE A 95 -8.75 8.08 -1.67
CA ILE A 95 -8.74 7.91 -0.20
C ILE A 95 -7.89 6.71 0.19
N ILE A 96 -8.04 5.57 -0.49
CA ILE A 96 -7.24 4.36 -0.24
C ILE A 96 -5.76 4.63 -0.49
N GLU A 97 -5.41 5.28 -1.61
CA GLU A 97 -4.03 5.67 -1.92
C GLU A 97 -3.45 6.55 -0.81
N LYS A 98 -4.22 7.50 -0.28
CA LYS A 98 -3.78 8.38 0.80
C LYS A 98 -3.52 7.62 2.09
N GLU A 99 -4.35 6.65 2.42
CA GLU A 99 -4.14 5.82 3.61
C GLU A 99 -2.86 4.97 3.48
N ILE A 100 -2.63 4.36 2.31
CA ILE A 100 -1.37 3.64 2.01
C ILE A 100 -0.17 4.59 2.15
N GLU A 101 -0.29 5.83 1.66
CA GLU A 101 0.76 6.84 1.78
C GLU A 101 1.05 7.22 3.24
N VAL A 102 0.03 7.25 4.11
CA VAL A 102 0.17 7.50 5.56
C VAL A 102 0.88 6.33 6.24
N GLU A 103 0.43 5.09 5.98
CA GLU A 103 1.03 3.88 6.54
C GLU A 103 2.52 3.78 6.19
N MET A 104 2.86 3.91 4.91
CA MET A 104 4.25 3.84 4.44
C MET A 104 5.12 4.92 5.09
N LYS A 105 4.62 6.16 5.19
CA LYS A 105 5.37 7.26 5.83
C LYS A 105 5.58 7.02 7.32
N ALA A 106 4.60 6.48 8.01
CA ALA A 106 4.73 6.15 9.43
C ALA A 106 5.84 5.11 9.65
N GLU A 107 5.91 4.08 8.79
CA GLU A 107 6.98 3.09 8.83
C GLU A 107 8.34 3.72 8.48
N LEU A 108 8.43 4.46 7.37
CA LEU A 108 9.66 5.12 6.93
C LEU A 108 10.22 6.04 8.02
N TYR A 109 9.38 6.91 8.60
CA TYR A 109 9.86 7.88 9.58
C TYR A 109 10.31 7.20 10.87
N SER A 110 9.61 6.16 11.31
CA SER A 110 10.02 5.33 12.44
C SER A 110 11.38 4.67 12.17
N PHE A 111 11.55 4.07 10.98
CA PHE A 111 12.80 3.43 10.55
C PHE A 111 13.97 4.41 10.53
N LEU A 112 13.79 5.59 9.95
CA LEU A 112 14.83 6.63 9.88
C LEU A 112 15.27 7.10 11.27
N LEU A 113 14.31 7.33 12.17
CA LEU A 113 14.60 7.78 13.54
C LEU A 113 15.29 6.70 14.36
N GLU A 114 14.81 5.46 14.30
CA GLU A 114 15.42 4.33 14.99
C GLU A 114 16.87 4.13 14.56
N ASN A 115 17.12 4.11 13.25
CA ASN A 115 18.47 3.97 12.74
C ASN A 115 19.39 5.14 13.14
N LYS A 116 18.87 6.37 13.15
CA LYS A 116 19.68 7.53 13.55
C LYS A 116 20.04 7.52 15.03
N PHE A 117 19.09 7.20 15.90
CA PHE A 117 19.25 7.39 17.34
C PHE A 117 19.70 6.14 18.08
N LYS A 118 19.33 4.94 17.61
CA LYS A 118 19.77 3.68 18.21
C LYS A 118 21.00 3.10 17.53
N ASN A 119 21.05 3.14 16.20
CA ASN A 119 22.07 2.43 15.41
C ASN A 119 23.19 3.35 14.89
N GLY A 120 23.10 4.67 15.10
CA GLY A 120 24.09 5.65 14.65
C GLY A 120 24.15 5.84 13.12
N VAL A 121 23.19 5.30 12.36
CA VAL A 121 23.18 5.34 10.89
C VAL A 121 22.64 6.69 10.40
N MET A 122 23.24 7.21 9.33
CA MET A 122 22.84 8.49 8.74
C MET A 122 21.52 8.35 7.95
N TYR A 123 20.67 9.37 8.00
CA TYR A 123 19.35 9.36 7.33
C TYR A 123 19.43 9.06 5.83
N ILE A 124 20.46 9.53 5.13
CA ILE A 124 20.63 9.28 3.69
C ILE A 124 20.83 7.79 3.43
N LYS A 125 21.68 7.12 4.21
CA LYS A 125 21.92 5.68 4.09
C LYS A 125 20.65 4.88 4.42
N SER A 126 19.94 5.24 5.49
CA SER A 126 18.68 4.57 5.82
C SER A 126 17.56 4.85 4.80
N MET A 127 17.52 6.03 4.17
CA MET A 127 16.56 6.29 3.10
C MET A 127 16.78 5.33 1.93
N HIS A 128 18.04 5.19 1.51
CA HIS A 128 18.44 4.26 0.46
C HIS A 128 18.06 2.81 0.81
N GLU A 129 18.40 2.36 2.02
CA GLU A 129 18.05 1.02 2.51
C GLU A 129 16.53 0.77 2.48
N PHE A 130 15.71 1.75 2.87
CA PHE A 130 14.25 1.62 2.83
C PHE A 130 13.72 1.53 1.40
N VAL A 131 14.22 2.38 0.50
CA VAL A 131 13.80 2.41 -0.92
C VAL A 131 14.18 1.10 -1.63
N VAL A 132 15.38 0.58 -1.35
CA VAL A 132 15.82 -0.73 -1.87
C VAL A 132 15.00 -1.88 -1.29
N LYS A 133 14.78 -1.89 0.04
CA LYS A 133 13.99 -2.92 0.73
C LYS A 133 12.60 -3.09 0.10
N TYR A 134 11.96 -1.98 -0.25
CA TYR A 134 10.60 -1.96 -0.79
C TYR A 134 10.54 -1.93 -2.32
N ASP A 135 11.66 -2.15 -3.03
CA ASP A 135 11.73 -2.14 -4.49
C ASP A 135 11.14 -0.85 -5.11
N MET A 136 11.44 0.30 -4.51
CA MET A 136 10.87 1.58 -4.91
C MET A 136 11.82 2.45 -5.76
N ALA A 137 13.07 2.04 -5.96
CA ALA A 137 14.13 2.87 -6.54
C ALA A 137 13.79 3.45 -7.92
N GLU A 138 13.08 2.70 -8.77
CA GLU A 138 12.67 3.15 -10.11
C GLU A 138 11.38 3.98 -10.11
N SER A 139 10.72 4.13 -8.95
CA SER A 139 9.36 4.66 -8.84
C SER A 139 9.23 5.89 -7.95
N VAL A 140 10.26 6.22 -7.19
CA VAL A 140 10.32 7.42 -6.35
C VAL A 140 11.76 7.88 -6.14
N GLU A 141 11.97 9.19 -6.18
CA GLU A 141 13.23 9.80 -5.81
C GLU A 141 13.39 9.83 -4.27
N GLU A 142 14.50 9.33 -3.77
CA GLU A 142 14.86 9.38 -2.34
C GLU A 142 14.82 10.81 -1.79
N GLU A 143 15.20 11.81 -2.59
CA GLU A 143 15.17 13.22 -2.19
C GLU A 143 13.74 13.71 -1.91
N SER A 144 12.76 13.25 -2.69
CA SER A 144 11.35 13.61 -2.48
C SER A 144 10.84 13.10 -1.13
N LEU A 145 11.16 11.85 -0.79
CA LEU A 145 10.86 11.25 0.52
C LEU A 145 11.59 11.98 1.65
N MET A 146 12.87 12.30 1.46
CA MET A 146 13.68 13.02 2.44
C MET A 146 13.12 14.41 2.74
N ARG A 147 12.72 15.17 1.71
CA ARG A 147 12.04 16.47 1.87
C ARG A 147 10.73 16.31 2.66
N GLY A 148 9.98 15.23 2.41
CA GLY A 148 8.79 14.87 3.19
C GLY A 148 9.08 14.68 4.67
N PHE A 149 10.09 13.86 4.99
CA PHE A 149 10.55 13.61 6.35
C PHE A 149 11.02 14.89 7.05
N GLN A 150 11.80 15.73 6.38
CA GLN A 150 12.26 17.01 6.94
C GLN A 150 11.12 17.96 7.28
N ARG A 151 10.09 18.06 6.41
CA ARG A 151 8.89 18.86 6.69
C ARG A 151 8.13 18.33 7.90
N TRP A 152 7.94 17.01 7.99
CA TRP A 152 7.30 16.38 9.14
C TRP A 152 8.07 16.66 10.44
N ARG A 153 9.39 16.48 10.45
CA ARG A 153 10.24 16.74 11.62
C ARG A 153 10.18 18.20 12.09
N LYS A 154 10.08 19.16 11.16
CA LYS A 154 9.88 20.58 11.50
C LYS A 154 8.53 20.84 12.18
N LYS A 155 7.48 20.11 11.79
CA LYS A 155 6.14 20.22 12.42
C LYS A 155 6.12 19.63 13.83
N MET A 156 6.82 18.52 14.07
CA MET A 156 6.86 17.86 15.39
C MET A 156 7.65 18.64 16.46
N LYS A 157 8.43 19.65 16.06
CA LYS A 157 9.19 20.52 16.97
C LYS A 157 8.42 21.78 17.40
N LYS A 158 7.25 22.01 16.81
CA LYS A 158 6.32 23.06 17.22
C LYS A 158 5.29 22.45 18.17
#